data_AF-V4CIB5-F1
#
_entry.id   AF-V4CIB5-F1
#
_cell.length_a   1.000
_cell.length_b   1.000
_cell.length_c   1.000
_cell.angle_alpha   90.00
_cell.angle_beta   90.00
_cell.angle_gamma   90.00
#
_symmetry.space_group_name_H-M   'P 1'
#
loop_
_entity.id
_entity.type
_entity.pdbx_description
1 polymer ?
#
loop_
_entity_poly.entity_id
_entity_poly.type
_entity_poly.pdbx_seq_one_letter_code
_entity_poly.pdbx_strand_id
1 'polypeptide(L)'
;MARRTKKVGIVGKYGTRYGSSLRKIIKKIEVSQHSKFTCNFCGKDSMKRKAVGIWACKKCHKVVAGGAWTYSTSAAATVRSAVRRLREMKEA
;
A
#
# COMPACT_ATOMS: atom_id res chain seq x y z
N MET A 1 -23.55 -5.59 -11.62
CA MET A 1 -23.04 -4.24 -11.93
C MET A 1 -22.28 -4.27 -13.25
N ALA A 2 -22.53 -3.31 -14.15
CA ALA A 2 -21.84 -3.22 -15.44
C ALA A 2 -20.48 -2.49 -15.34
N ARG A 3 -19.56 -2.80 -16.26
CA ARG A 3 -18.26 -2.12 -16.36
C ARG A 3 -18.44 -0.68 -16.85
N ARG A 4 -18.22 0.28 -15.95
CA ARG A 4 -18.41 1.72 -16.24
C ARG A 4 -17.30 2.39 -17.04
N THR A 5 -16.08 1.85 -17.02
CA THR A 5 -14.94 2.48 -17.74
C THR A 5 -14.06 1.45 -18.44
N LYS A 6 -13.56 1.79 -19.64
CA LYS A 6 -12.64 0.92 -20.40
C LYS A 6 -11.22 0.97 -19.83
N LYS A 7 -10.66 2.17 -19.64
CA LYS A 7 -9.24 2.37 -19.26
C LYS A 7 -9.02 3.12 -17.94
N VAL A 8 -9.86 4.11 -17.62
CA VAL A 8 -9.54 5.10 -16.58
C VAL A 8 -9.71 4.58 -15.14
N GLY A 9 -10.77 3.84 -14.80
CA GLY A 9 -10.95 3.37 -13.42
C GLY A 9 -11.05 4.53 -12.40
N ILE A 10 -10.35 4.40 -11.25
CA ILE A 10 -10.40 5.37 -10.13
C ILE A 10 -10.05 6.81 -10.55
N VAL A 11 -9.18 6.99 -11.54
CA VAL A 11 -8.77 8.32 -12.04
C VAL A 11 -9.80 8.96 -12.95
N GLY A 12 -10.96 8.32 -13.18
CA GLY A 12 -12.11 8.94 -13.85
C GLY A 12 -12.59 10.20 -13.15
N LYS A 13 -12.36 10.32 -11.84
CA LYS A 13 -12.66 11.53 -11.04
C LYS A 13 -11.94 12.81 -11.53
N TYR A 14 -10.83 12.66 -12.26
CA TYR A 14 -10.08 13.80 -12.80
C TYR A 14 -10.61 14.29 -14.15
N GLY A 15 -11.53 13.56 -14.80
CA GLY A 15 -12.08 13.93 -16.11
C GLY A 15 -11.00 14.05 -17.18
N THR A 16 -11.07 15.11 -17.99
CA THR A 16 -10.15 15.40 -19.09
C THR A 16 -8.84 16.07 -18.64
N ARG A 17 -8.76 16.55 -17.39
CA ARG A 17 -7.64 17.35 -16.86
C ARG A 17 -6.32 16.57 -16.70
N TYR A 18 -5.21 17.30 -16.68
CA TYR A 18 -3.83 16.84 -16.36
C TYR A 18 -3.14 15.91 -17.37
N GLY A 19 -3.81 15.50 -18.45
CA GLY A 19 -3.20 14.65 -19.48
C GLY A 19 -3.10 13.16 -19.11
N SER A 20 -2.91 12.30 -20.13
CA SER A 20 -3.04 10.85 -19.96
C SER A 20 -1.89 10.20 -19.19
N SER A 21 -0.66 10.70 -19.35
CA SER A 21 0.55 10.15 -18.71
C SER A 21 0.49 10.31 -17.20
N LEU A 22 0.20 11.52 -16.71
CA LEU A 22 0.04 11.79 -15.27
C LEU A 22 -1.10 10.96 -14.67
N ARG A 23 -2.24 10.86 -15.39
CA ARG A 23 -3.37 10.01 -14.94
C ARG A 23 -3.01 8.52 -14.85
N LYS A 24 -2.14 8.00 -15.73
CA LYS A 24 -1.68 6.60 -15.65
C LYS A 24 -0.78 6.36 -14.43
N ILE A 25 0.10 7.30 -14.10
CA ILE A 25 1.00 7.22 -12.95
C ILE A 25 0.18 7.26 -11.65
N ILE A 26 -0.66 8.29 -11.49
CA ILE A 26 -1.46 8.45 -10.28
C ILE A 26 -2.45 7.29 -10.11
N LYS A 27 -2.99 6.71 -11.19
CA LYS A 27 -3.85 5.52 -11.11
C LYS A 27 -3.20 4.37 -10.36
N LYS A 28 -1.91 4.07 -10.62
CA LYS A 28 -1.19 2.99 -9.93
C LYS A 28 -1.08 3.27 -8.43
N ILE A 29 -0.75 4.52 -8.08
CA ILE A 29 -0.61 5.00 -6.70
C ILE A 29 -1.96 5.02 -5.97
N GLU A 30 -3.03 5.46 -6.63
CA GLU A 30 -4.35 5.55 -6.02
C GLU A 30 -4.99 4.19 -5.79
N VAL A 31 -4.75 3.23 -6.67
CA VAL A 31 -5.20 1.86 -6.46
C VAL A 31 -4.52 1.28 -5.22
N SER A 32 -3.18 1.36 -5.12
CA SER A 32 -2.47 0.79 -3.98
C SER A 32 -2.81 1.46 -2.65
N GLN A 33 -2.96 2.80 -2.61
CA GLN A 33 -3.27 3.49 -1.36
C GLN A 33 -4.68 3.19 -0.82
N HIS A 34 -5.65 2.90 -1.70
CA HIS A 34 -7.04 2.63 -1.32
C HIS A 34 -7.34 1.14 -1.17
N SER A 35 -6.44 0.26 -1.61
CA SER A 35 -6.54 -1.18 -1.42
C SER A 35 -6.51 -1.56 0.06
N LYS A 36 -7.11 -2.72 0.35
CA LYS A 36 -6.95 -3.40 1.64
C LYS A 36 -5.78 -4.37 1.52
N PHE A 37 -4.99 -4.47 2.58
CA PHE A 37 -3.90 -5.44 2.70
C PHE A 37 -4.22 -6.45 3.80
N THR A 38 -3.58 -7.61 3.70
CA THR A 38 -3.60 -8.65 4.73
C THR A 38 -2.84 -8.16 5.96
N CYS A 39 -3.46 -8.26 7.13
CA CYS A 39 -2.84 -7.87 8.39
C CYS A 39 -1.94 -8.99 8.92
N ASN A 40 -0.65 -8.73 9.12
CA ASN A 40 0.30 -9.71 9.69
C ASN A 40 -0.03 -10.14 11.12
N PHE A 41 -0.85 -9.38 11.86
CA PHE A 41 -1.20 -9.69 13.24
C PHE A 41 -2.42 -10.61 13.35
N CYS A 42 -3.43 -10.44 12.49
CA CYS A 42 -4.70 -11.15 12.62
C CYS A 42 -5.12 -11.90 11.34
N GLY A 43 -4.28 -11.93 10.30
CA GLY A 43 -4.50 -12.64 9.04
C GLY A 43 -5.62 -12.10 8.14
N LYS A 44 -6.38 -11.09 8.57
CA LYS A 44 -7.55 -10.57 7.84
C LYS A 44 -7.18 -9.45 6.87
N ASP A 45 -7.81 -9.42 5.70
CA ASP A 45 -7.72 -8.34 4.70
C ASP A 45 -8.47 -7.08 5.13
N SER A 46 -7.93 -6.43 6.14
CA SER A 46 -8.55 -5.29 6.80
C SER A 46 -7.57 -4.19 7.19
N MET A 47 -6.31 -4.31 6.78
CA MET A 47 -5.32 -3.26 6.90
C MET A 47 -5.57 -2.20 5.84
N LYS A 48 -5.81 -0.95 6.26
CA LYS A 48 -6.09 0.19 5.37
C LYS A 48 -5.32 1.43 5.81
N ARG A 49 -4.92 2.24 4.85
CA ARG A 49 -4.24 3.52 5.10
C ARG A 49 -5.14 4.48 5.89
N LYS A 50 -4.57 5.11 6.91
CA LYS A 50 -5.21 6.18 7.70
C LYS A 50 -4.63 7.55 7.35
N ALA A 51 -3.31 7.64 7.31
CA ALA A 51 -2.55 8.81 6.89
C ALA A 51 -1.32 8.36 6.09
N VAL A 52 -0.53 9.30 5.59
CA VAL A 52 0.74 8.98 4.93
C VAL A 52 1.62 8.19 5.90
N GLY A 53 2.07 7.02 5.51
CA GLY A 53 2.92 6.16 6.34
C GLY A 53 2.21 5.46 7.51
N ILE A 54 0.93 5.74 7.76
CA ILE A 54 0.17 5.14 8.88
C ILE A 54 -0.92 4.22 8.36
N TRP A 55 -0.84 2.95 8.74
CA TRP A 55 -1.77 1.89 8.36
C TRP A 55 -2.46 1.34 9.60
N ALA A 56 -3.78 1.16 9.54
CA ALA A 56 -4.55 0.62 10.65
C ALA A 56 -5.43 -0.54 10.20
N CYS A 57 -5.41 -1.61 10.99
CA CYS A 57 -6.28 -2.76 10.81
C CYS A 57 -7.64 -2.49 11.46
N LYS A 58 -8.73 -2.58 10.68
CA LYS A 58 -10.08 -2.41 11.22
C LYS A 58 -10.48 -3.54 12.17
N LYS A 59 -9.91 -4.74 12.04
CA LYS A 59 -10.33 -5.94 12.79
C LYS A 59 -9.60 -6.12 14.12
N CYS A 60 -8.28 -5.92 14.16
CA CYS A 60 -7.48 -6.09 15.37
C CYS A 60 -6.98 -4.78 15.98
N HIS A 61 -7.40 -3.63 15.41
CA HIS A 61 -7.07 -2.28 15.87
C HIS A 61 -5.57 -1.94 15.97
N LYS A 62 -4.69 -2.80 15.44
CA LYS A 62 -3.26 -2.52 15.36
C LYS A 62 -2.99 -1.44 14.32
N VAL A 63 -2.10 -0.52 14.69
CA VAL A 63 -1.58 0.55 13.84
C VAL A 63 -0.11 0.28 13.57
N VAL A 64 0.32 0.48 12.32
CA VAL A 64 1.65 0.14 11.83
C VAL A 64 2.19 1.30 10.99
N ALA A 65 3.47 1.61 11.19
CA ALA A 65 4.22 2.46 10.28
C ALA A 65 4.59 1.66 9.01
N GLY A 66 4.16 2.16 7.86
CA GLY A 66 4.35 1.51 6.56
C GLY A 66 4.77 2.52 5.48
N GLY A 67 4.63 2.12 4.21
CA GLY A 67 4.93 3.02 3.09
C GLY A 67 3.88 4.13 2.91
N ALA A 68 4.24 5.13 2.12
CA ALA A 68 3.34 6.24 1.78
C ALA A 68 2.07 5.77 1.05
N TRP A 69 2.20 4.82 0.12
CA TRP A 69 1.11 4.33 -0.75
C TRP A 69 0.88 2.82 -0.66
N THR A 70 1.83 2.07 -0.13
CA THR A 70 1.74 0.62 0.06
C THR A 70 2.03 0.26 1.52
N TYR A 71 1.41 -0.81 2.03
CA TYR A 71 1.61 -1.25 3.42
C TYR A 71 3.08 -1.61 3.70
N SER A 72 3.73 -2.34 2.79
CA SER A 72 5.17 -2.62 2.84
C SER A 72 5.86 -2.11 1.57
N THR A 73 6.99 -1.43 1.73
CA THR A 73 7.87 -1.05 0.61
C THR A 73 8.92 -2.14 0.34
N SER A 74 9.42 -2.23 -0.88
CA SER A 74 10.51 -3.14 -1.26
C SER A 74 11.79 -2.88 -0.45
N ALA A 75 12.19 -1.62 -0.31
CA ALA A 75 13.36 -1.23 0.48
C ALA A 75 13.24 -1.65 1.96
N ALA A 76 12.09 -1.41 2.60
CA ALA A 76 11.90 -1.88 3.97
C ALA A 76 11.95 -3.42 4.09
N ALA A 77 11.49 -4.15 3.07
CA ALA A 77 11.59 -5.61 3.07
C ALA A 77 13.03 -6.11 2.99
N THR A 78 13.88 -5.48 2.15
CA THR A 78 15.30 -5.82 2.03
C THR A 78 16.09 -5.43 3.29
N VAL A 79 15.78 -4.29 3.90
CA VAL A 79 16.42 -3.89 5.16
C VAL A 79 16.07 -4.85 6.29
N ARG A 80 14.80 -5.28 6.40
CA ARG A 80 14.38 -6.26 7.43
C ARG A 80 15.14 -7.58 7.31
N SER A 81 15.33 -8.11 6.10
CA SER A 81 16.07 -9.35 5.90
C SER A 81 17.58 -9.18 6.17
N ALA A 82 18.17 -8.07 5.74
CA ALA A 82 19.58 -7.76 5.98
C ALA A 82 19.89 -7.61 7.48
N VAL A 83 19.06 -6.85 8.21
CA VAL A 83 19.23 -6.65 9.67
C VAL A 83 19.10 -7.97 10.42
N ARG A 84 18.13 -8.81 10.06
CA ARG A 84 17.98 -10.14 10.69
C ARG A 84 19.26 -10.98 10.51
N ARG A 85 19.76 -11.08 9.27
CA ARG A 85 20.98 -11.85 8.96
C ARG A 85 22.21 -11.34 9.73
N LEU A 86 22.41 -10.02 9.78
CA LEU A 86 23.55 -9.42 10.50
C LEU A 86 23.46 -9.65 12.01
N ARG A 87 22.24 -9.69 12.55
CA ARG A 87 22.01 -9.98 13.97
C ARG A 87 22.37 -11.43 14.31
N GLU A 88 21.91 -12.39 13.51
CA GLU A 88 22.23 -13.81 13.66
C GLU A 88 23.75 -14.06 13.60
N MET A 89 24.46 -13.38 12.69
CA MET A 89 25.93 -13.47 12.59
C MET A 89 26.69 -12.86 13.77
N LYS A 90 26.08 -11.92 14.51
CA LYS A 90 26.72 -11.25 15.66
C LYS A 90 26.50 -12.04 16.96
N GLU A 91 25.38 -12.73 17.07
CA GLU A 91 24.98 -13.48 18.26
C GLU A 91 25.52 -14.93 18.26
N ALA A 92 25.93 -15.43 17.09
CA ALA A 92 26.72 -16.67 16.94
C ALA A 92 28.20 -16.44 17.26
#